data_AF-A0A6J6HZY9-F1
#
_entry.id   AF-A0A6J6HZY9-F1
#
_cell.length_a   1.000
_cell.length_b   1.000
_cell.length_c   1.000
_cell.angle_alpha   90.00
_cell.angle_beta   90.00
_cell.angle_gamma   90.00
#
_symmetry.space_group_name_H-M   'P 1'
#
loop_
_entity.id
_entity.type
_entity.pdbx_description
1 polymer ?
#
loop_
_entity_poly.entity_id
_entity_poly.type
_entity_poly.pdbx_seq_one_letter_code
_entity_poly.pdbx_strand_id
1 'polypeptide(L)' 'MSNNDNSEKSTEASKQKSGEINHLLPKITNDEVDLEVDTRRDDEIKADKPPHHS' A
#
# COMPACT_ATOMS: atom_id res chain seq x y z
N MET A 1 -20.20 -18.53 40.43
CA MET A 1 -20.73 -19.56 39.52
C MET A 1 -20.54 -19.06 38.10
N SER A 2 -19.89 -19.89 37.28
CA SER A 2 -19.62 -19.71 35.85
C SER A 2 -20.92 -19.62 35.05
N ASN A 3 -20.96 -18.82 33.99
CA ASN A 3 -20.99 -19.36 32.63
C ASN A 3 -20.68 -18.32 31.55
N ASN A 4 -19.89 -18.82 30.61
CA ASN A 4 -19.27 -18.24 29.45
C ASN A 4 -20.20 -18.53 28.25
N ASP A 5 -20.58 -17.53 27.45
CA ASP A 5 -21.24 -17.77 26.16
C ASP A 5 -20.55 -16.96 25.04
N ASN A 6 -19.56 -17.68 24.48
CA ASN A 6 -19.11 -17.83 23.11
C ASN A 6 -19.60 -16.88 21.98
N SER A 7 -18.59 -16.44 21.21
CA SER A 7 -18.49 -16.23 19.76
C SER A 7 -19.60 -15.49 19.01
N GLU A 8 -19.21 -14.35 18.44
CA GLU A 8 -19.34 -14.16 16.99
C GLU A 8 -17.99 -13.71 16.42
N LYS A 9 -17.19 -14.71 16.04
CA LYS A 9 -16.17 -14.55 15.01
C LYS A 9 -16.95 -14.23 13.73
N SER A 10 -17.03 -12.96 13.35
CA SER A 10 -17.52 -12.54 12.04
C SER A 10 -16.52 -13.04 10.98
N THR A 11 -16.72 -14.29 10.58
CA THR A 11 -16.16 -14.89 9.38
C THR A 11 -16.83 -14.24 8.19
N GLU A 12 -16.43 -13.03 7.84
CA GLU A 12 -16.63 -12.51 6.51
C GLU A 12 -15.42 -12.94 5.69
N ALA A 13 -15.63 -14.03 4.94
CA ALA A 13 -14.74 -14.48 3.90
C ALA A 13 -14.52 -13.34 2.90
N SER A 14 -13.52 -12.50 3.14
CA SER A 14 -13.07 -11.46 2.22
C SER A 14 -12.37 -12.15 1.06
N LYS A 15 -13.19 -12.61 0.10
CA LYS A 15 -12.90 -12.74 -1.33
C LYS A 15 -11.41 -12.59 -1.65
N GLN A 16 -10.65 -13.68 -1.56
CA GLN A 16 -9.23 -13.68 -1.90
C GLN A 16 -9.11 -13.16 -3.35
N LYS A 17 -8.60 -11.95 -3.51
CA LYS A 17 -8.33 -11.39 -4.85
C LYS A 17 -7.17 -12.19 -5.42
N SER A 18 -7.43 -12.97 -6.46
CA SER A 18 -6.40 -13.69 -7.20
C SER A 18 -5.33 -12.70 -7.68
N GLY A 19 -4.14 -12.77 -7.10
CA GLY A 19 -3.05 -11.80 -7.30
C GLY A 19 -2.43 -11.28 -6.00
N GLU A 20 -2.99 -11.63 -4.83
CA GLU A 20 -2.40 -11.31 -3.54
C GLU A 20 -1.10 -12.10 -3.33
N ILE A 21 0.02 -11.49 -3.71
CA ILE A 21 1.31 -12.01 -3.33
C ILE A 21 1.51 -11.69 -1.86
N ASN A 22 1.57 -12.73 -1.01
CA ASN A 22 1.92 -12.63 0.41
C ASN A 22 3.40 -12.24 0.53
N HIS A 23 3.74 -11.01 0.16
CA HIS A 23 5.01 -10.41 0.52
C HIS A 23 4.86 -9.90 1.94
N LEU A 24 5.59 -10.53 2.88
CA LEU A 24 5.79 -9.95 4.19
C LEU A 24 6.63 -8.68 4.01
N LEU A 25 5.97 -7.58 3.65
CA LEU A 25 6.62 -6.28 3.57
C LEU A 25 7.01 -5.86 4.98
N PRO A 26 8.22 -5.30 5.16
CA PRO A 26 8.60 -4.68 6.42
C PRO A 26 7.56 -3.66 6.86
N LYS A 27 7.43 -3.48 8.18
CA LYS A 27 6.59 -2.42 8.72
C LYS A 27 7.26 -1.08 8.39
N ILE A 28 6.69 -0.35 7.45
CA ILE A 28 7.06 1.05 7.20
C ILE A 28 6.38 1.89 8.27
N THR A 29 7.13 2.78 8.92
CA THR A 29 6.58 3.69 9.92
C THR A 29 6.27 5.05 9.30
N ASN A 30 5.36 5.83 9.91
CA ASN A 30 4.91 7.10 9.31
C ASN A 30 6.04 8.15 9.23
N ASP A 31 7.06 8.03 10.05
CA ASP A 31 8.25 8.89 10.07
C ASP A 31 9.29 8.52 8.99
N GLU A 32 9.16 7.37 8.32
CA GLU A 32 10.03 6.97 7.20
C GLU A 32 9.57 7.55 5.85
N VAL A 33 8.32 8.00 5.75
CA VAL A 33 7.73 8.48 4.50
C VAL A 33 7.77 10.01 4.46
N ASP A 34 8.53 10.56 3.51
CA ASP A 34 8.46 11.98 3.19
C ASP A 34 7.15 12.27 2.43
N LEU A 35 6.31 13.13 3.00
CA LEU A 35 5.02 13.54 2.43
C LEU A 35 5.09 14.94 1.81
N GLU A 36 6.26 15.57 1.79
CA GLU A 36 6.45 16.87 1.17
C GLU A 36 6.33 16.79 -0.37
N VAL A 37 5.82 17.86 -0.96
CA VAL A 37 5.71 17.94 -2.41
C VAL A 37 7.10 18.13 -3.02
N ASP A 38 7.63 17.08 -3.64
CA ASP A 38 8.85 17.20 -4.46
C ASP A 38 8.53 17.92 -5.78
N THR A 39 8.97 19.18 -5.86
CA THR A 39 8.78 20.07 -7.02
C THR A 39 9.72 19.76 -8.18
N ARG A 40 10.80 19.00 -7.95
CA ARG A 40 11.82 18.70 -8.98
C ARG A 40 11.46 17.46 -9.80
N ARG A 41 10.62 16.58 -9.25
CA ARG A 41 10.17 15.35 -9.90
C ARG A 41 9.63 15.58 -11.32
N ASP A 42 8.83 16.63 -11.50
CA ASP A 42 8.23 16.96 -12.80
C ASP A 42 9.28 17.40 -13.83
N ASP A 43 10.35 18.05 -13.37
CA ASP A 43 11.42 18.51 -14.25
C ASP A 43 12.35 17.36 -14.65
N GLU A 44 12.60 16.40 -13.74
CA GLU A 44 13.30 15.14 -14.06
C GLU A 44 12.53 14.32 -15.11
N ILE A 45 11.21 14.17 -14.95
CA ILE A 45 10.34 13.46 -15.89
C ILE A 45 10.34 14.13 -17.28
N LYS A 46 10.32 15.48 -17.32
CA LYS A 46 10.39 16.22 -18.60
C LYS A 46 11.74 16.04 -19.29
N ALA A 47 12.83 16.02 -18.52
CA ALA A 47 14.18 15.85 -19.07
C ALA A 47 14.42 14.44 -19.62
N ASP A 48 13.78 13.42 -19.06
CA ASP A 48 13.86 12.03 -19.53
C ASP A 48 12.93 11.73 -20.73
N LYS A 49 12.13 12.71 -21.16
CA LYS A 49 11.22 12.50 -22.29
C LYS A 49 12.05 12.34 -23.57
N PRO A 50 11.88 11.23 -24.33
CA PRO A 50 12.67 10.99 -25.54
C PRO A 50 12.48 12.15 -26.53
N PRO A 51 13.50 12.47 -27.36
CA PRO A 51 13.38 13.53 -28.34
C PRO A 51 12.15 13.26 -29.19
N HIS A 52 11.15 14.12 -29.04
CA HIS A 52 9.91 14.00 -29.79
C HIS A 52 10.28 14.20 -31.25
N HIS A 53 10.31 13.10 -32.01
CA HIS A 53 10.71 13.10 -33.41
C HIS A 53 9.91 14.18 -34.15
N SER A 54 10.64 15.13 -34.73
CA SER A 54 10.11 16.21 -35.56
C SER A 54 9.33 15.68 -36.75
#